data_AF-A0A3M1NR17-F1
#
_entry.id   AF-A0A3M1NR17-F1
#
_cell.length_a   1.000
_cell.length_b   1.000
_cell.length_c   1.000
_cell.angle_alpha   90.00
_cell.angle_beta   90.00
_cell.angle_gamma   90.00
#
_symmetry.space_group_name_H-M   'P 1'
#
loop_
_entity.id
_entity.type
_entity.pdbx_description
1 polymer ?
#
loop_
_entity_poly.entity_id
_entity_poly.type
_entity_poly.pdbx_seq_one_letter_code
_entity_poly.pdbx_strand_id
1 'polypeptide(L)'
;MITGTQTGGLPALAPAHFAVVEAYDPAHNRVVSAGPILPSSEAMTHGAVYDAAAEVRWVFHVHSPEIWQQARTLGVPATRPDVPYGSPEMAAEVARLFRETQARRLGLFVMKGHEDGVVAFGATAEDAAAVLARYHEGACRLTPCPVVYRGIMEA
;
A
#
# COMPACT_ATOMS: atom_id res chain seq x y z
N MET A 1 -2.78 3.75 -15.21
CA MET A 1 -1.31 3.63 -15.29
C MET A 1 -0.79 3.17 -13.95
N ILE A 2 0.25 2.36 -13.92
CA ILE A 2 0.88 1.83 -12.71
C ILE A 2 2.39 1.71 -12.93
N THR A 3 3.17 1.73 -11.86
CA THR A 3 4.60 1.39 -11.92
C THR A 3 4.78 -0.06 -12.34
N GLY A 4 5.88 -0.33 -13.04
CA GLY A 4 6.27 -1.68 -13.39
C GLY A 4 6.71 -2.51 -12.19
N THR A 5 6.78 -3.82 -12.37
CA THR A 5 7.38 -4.70 -11.38
C THR A 5 8.87 -4.38 -11.17
N GLN A 6 9.38 -4.62 -9.96
CA GLN A 6 10.79 -4.47 -9.59
C GLN A 6 11.38 -3.04 -9.76
N THR A 7 10.54 -2.00 -9.80
CA THR A 7 11.02 -0.60 -9.93
C THR A 7 11.27 0.10 -8.58
N GLY A 8 10.97 -0.56 -7.45
CA GLY A 8 10.99 0.08 -6.12
C GLY A 8 12.38 0.55 -5.63
N GLY A 9 13.47 -0.02 -6.16
CA GLY A 9 14.84 0.39 -5.83
C GLY A 9 15.39 1.51 -6.71
N LEU A 10 14.61 2.03 -7.67
CA LEU A 10 15.09 3.05 -8.60
C LEU A 10 15.01 4.45 -7.97
N PRO A 11 16.08 5.27 -8.04
CA PRO A 11 16.07 6.62 -7.48
C PRO A 11 15.16 7.58 -8.26
N ALA A 12 14.87 7.27 -9.51
CA ALA A 12 13.95 8.01 -10.36
C ALA A 12 13.26 7.07 -11.34
N LEU A 13 12.00 7.37 -11.64
CA LEU A 13 11.22 6.64 -12.64
C LEU A 13 11.24 7.40 -13.97
N ALA A 14 11.30 6.64 -15.07
CA ALA A 14 11.18 7.13 -16.43
C ALA A 14 9.91 6.54 -17.05
N PRO A 15 9.41 7.07 -18.19
CA PRO A 15 8.23 6.50 -18.86
C PRO A 15 8.33 4.99 -19.13
N ALA A 16 9.55 4.47 -19.34
CA ALA A 16 9.81 3.04 -19.54
C ALA A 16 9.52 2.16 -18.30
N HIS A 17 9.34 2.76 -17.12
CA HIS A 17 9.06 2.07 -15.86
C HIS A 17 7.57 2.07 -15.51
N PHE A 18 6.70 2.40 -16.45
CA PHE A 18 5.25 2.39 -16.27
C PHE A 18 4.58 1.46 -17.27
N ALA A 19 3.46 0.91 -16.82
CA ALA A 19 2.54 0.13 -17.64
C ALA A 19 1.12 0.73 -17.56
N VAL A 20 0.35 0.53 -18.61
CA VAL A 20 -1.10 0.77 -18.61
C VAL A 20 -1.79 -0.56 -18.32
N VAL A 21 -2.56 -0.62 -17.24
CA VAL A 21 -3.49 -1.72 -16.99
C VAL A 21 -4.77 -1.40 -17.74
N GLU A 22 -5.09 -2.20 -18.76
CA GLU A 22 -6.24 -2.00 -19.64
C GLU A 22 -7.48 -2.71 -19.10
N ALA A 23 -7.28 -3.88 -18.50
CA ALA A 23 -8.32 -4.65 -17.85
C ALA A 23 -7.72 -5.52 -16.74
N TYR A 24 -8.54 -5.87 -15.76
CA TYR A 24 -8.19 -6.86 -14.75
C TYR A 24 -9.44 -7.66 -14.36
N ASP A 25 -9.25 -8.91 -13.97
CA ASP A 25 -10.31 -9.84 -13.62
C ASP A 25 -9.83 -10.69 -12.42
N PRO A 26 -10.27 -10.35 -11.20
CA PRO A 26 -9.95 -11.13 -10.01
C PRO A 26 -10.46 -12.57 -10.09
N ALA A 27 -11.63 -12.82 -10.70
CA ALA A 27 -12.22 -14.16 -10.73
C ALA A 27 -11.37 -15.15 -11.54
N HIS A 28 -10.66 -14.66 -12.56
CA HIS A 28 -9.76 -15.46 -13.39
C HIS A 28 -8.27 -15.20 -13.12
N ASN A 29 -7.94 -14.50 -12.03
CA ASN A 29 -6.59 -14.07 -11.68
C ASN A 29 -5.81 -13.47 -12.87
N ARG A 30 -6.44 -12.53 -13.58
CA ARG A 30 -5.91 -12.03 -14.86
C ARG A 30 -5.75 -10.52 -14.84
N VAL A 31 -4.61 -10.06 -15.35
CA VAL A 31 -4.34 -8.64 -15.65
C VAL A 31 -3.94 -8.54 -17.11
N VAL A 32 -4.58 -7.63 -17.84
CA VAL A 32 -4.22 -7.25 -19.21
C VAL A 32 -3.58 -5.87 -19.15
N SER A 33 -2.38 -5.77 -19.71
CA SER A 33 -1.60 -4.55 -19.65
C SER A 33 -0.80 -4.33 -20.92
N ALA A 34 -0.55 -3.07 -21.22
CA ALA A 34 0.28 -2.63 -22.33
C ALA A 34 1.39 -1.70 -21.82
N GLY A 35 2.54 -1.76 -22.47
CA GLY A 35 3.68 -0.91 -22.14
C GLY A 35 5.02 -1.65 -22.19
N PRO A 36 6.11 -0.93 -21.93
CA PRO A 36 7.48 -1.46 -22.02
C PRO A 36 7.88 -2.39 -20.86
N ILE A 37 7.03 -2.53 -19.83
CA ILE A 37 7.31 -3.33 -18.63
C ILE A 37 6.04 -4.03 -18.16
N LEU A 38 6.20 -5.17 -17.48
CA LEU A 38 5.10 -5.82 -16.77
C LEU A 38 4.63 -4.92 -15.62
N PRO A 39 3.31 -4.80 -15.37
CA PRO A 39 2.79 -4.00 -14.28
C PRO A 39 3.23 -4.57 -12.93
N SER A 40 3.17 -3.73 -11.89
CA SER A 40 3.32 -4.17 -10.50
C SER A 40 2.46 -5.42 -10.22
N SER A 41 2.96 -6.32 -9.38
CA SER A 41 2.19 -7.47 -8.87
C SER A 41 0.92 -7.04 -8.14
N GLU A 42 0.88 -5.81 -7.62
CA GLU A 42 -0.28 -5.22 -6.94
C GLU A 42 -1.29 -4.55 -7.87
N ALA A 43 -1.18 -4.71 -9.20
CA ALA A 43 -2.12 -4.14 -10.15
C ALA A 43 -3.59 -4.50 -9.84
N MET A 44 -3.85 -5.74 -9.39
CA MET A 44 -5.19 -6.18 -9.01
C MET A 44 -5.69 -5.46 -7.76
N THR A 45 -4.84 -5.28 -6.75
CA THR A 45 -5.15 -4.52 -5.53
C THR A 45 -5.50 -3.07 -5.87
N HIS A 46 -4.74 -2.43 -6.77
CA HIS A 46 -5.06 -1.08 -7.26
C HIS A 46 -6.44 -1.04 -7.94
N GLY A 47 -6.73 -2.00 -8.83
CA GLY A 47 -8.02 -2.14 -9.48
C GLY A 47 -9.17 -2.25 -8.46
N ALA A 48 -9.03 -3.15 -7.48
CA ALA A 48 -10.04 -3.37 -6.45
C ALA A 48 -10.33 -2.10 -5.62
N VAL A 49 -9.31 -1.27 -5.36
CA VAL A 49 -9.49 0.02 -4.70
C VAL A 49 -10.29 1.00 -5.58
N TYR A 50 -9.98 1.09 -6.87
CA TYR A 50 -10.72 1.95 -7.81
C TYR A 50 -12.19 1.54 -7.93
N ASP A 51 -12.48 0.24 -7.95
CA ASP A 51 -13.85 -0.26 -8.04
C ASP A 51 -14.64 -0.03 -6.73
N ALA A 52 -13.97 -0.08 -5.58
CA ALA A 52 -14.61 0.08 -4.28
C ALA A 52 -14.95 1.53 -3.91
N ALA A 53 -14.30 2.52 -4.55
CA ALA A 53 -14.54 3.94 -4.30
C ALA A 53 -14.35 4.80 -5.56
N ALA A 54 -15.47 5.24 -6.14
CA ALA A 54 -15.50 6.02 -7.37
C ALA A 54 -14.78 7.38 -7.29
N GLU A 55 -14.63 7.94 -6.08
CA GLU A 55 -13.87 9.17 -5.83
C GLU A 55 -12.35 8.98 -5.93
N VAL A 56 -11.84 7.75 -5.86
CA VAL A 56 -10.40 7.48 -5.87
C VAL A 56 -9.87 7.59 -7.29
N ARG A 57 -8.81 8.40 -7.44
CA ARG A 57 -8.08 8.58 -8.70
C ARG A 57 -6.59 8.27 -8.56
N TRP A 58 -6.12 8.05 -7.35
CA TRP A 58 -4.73 7.74 -7.06
C TRP A 58 -4.58 6.69 -5.97
N VAL A 59 -3.67 5.74 -6.18
CA VAL A 59 -3.33 4.67 -5.23
C VAL A 59 -1.82 4.55 -5.15
N PHE A 60 -1.29 4.62 -3.94
CA PHE A 60 0.08 4.27 -3.60
C PHE A 60 0.11 2.93 -2.89
N HIS A 61 1.00 2.06 -3.34
CA HIS A 61 1.49 0.93 -2.56
C HIS A 61 2.92 1.23 -2.13
N VAL A 62 3.19 1.21 -0.83
CA VAL A 62 4.53 1.44 -0.26
C VAL A 62 4.84 0.37 0.77
N HIS A 63 6.12 0.21 1.09
CA HIS A 63 6.57 -0.55 2.25
C HIS A 63 6.98 0.43 3.35
N SER A 64 6.22 0.45 4.45
CA SER A 64 6.55 1.20 5.67
C SER A 64 6.42 0.29 6.89
N PRO A 65 7.55 -0.24 7.40
CA PRO A 65 7.55 -1.06 8.61
C PRO A 65 6.94 -0.35 9.80
N GLU A 66 7.14 0.97 9.90
CA GLU A 66 6.64 1.79 11.00
C GLU A 66 5.12 1.77 11.06
N ILE A 67 4.46 2.10 9.93
CA ILE A 67 3.00 2.07 9.84
C ILE A 67 2.49 0.65 10.05
N TRP A 68 3.11 -0.33 9.42
CA TRP A 68 2.65 -1.72 9.44
C TRP A 68 2.69 -2.33 10.85
N GLN A 69 3.78 -2.09 11.59
CA GLN A 69 3.96 -2.55 12.98
C GLN A 69 3.03 -1.80 13.94
N GLN A 70 2.83 -0.49 13.74
CA GLN A 70 1.99 0.35 14.60
C GLN A 70 0.51 0.40 14.18
N ALA A 71 0.11 -0.36 13.15
CA ALA A 71 -1.22 -0.27 12.55
C ALA A 71 -2.37 -0.36 13.57
N ARG A 72 -2.27 -1.29 14.53
CA ARG A 72 -3.26 -1.45 15.59
C ARG A 72 -3.35 -0.21 16.48
N THR A 73 -2.21 0.32 16.90
CA THR A 73 -2.12 1.51 17.76
C THR A 73 -2.64 2.76 17.04
N LEU A 74 -2.37 2.86 15.74
CA LEU A 74 -2.81 3.96 14.88
C LEU A 74 -4.27 3.82 14.41
N GLY A 75 -4.95 2.71 14.72
CA GLY A 75 -6.31 2.43 14.27
C GLY A 75 -6.43 2.21 12.76
N VAL A 76 -5.34 1.83 12.10
CA VAL A 76 -5.29 1.54 10.65
C VAL A 76 -5.91 0.17 10.38
N PRO A 77 -6.94 0.08 9.51
CA PRO A 77 -7.51 -1.18 9.09
C PRO A 77 -6.48 -2.09 8.44
N ALA A 78 -6.62 -3.39 8.66
CA ALA A 78 -5.66 -4.39 8.21
C ALA A 78 -6.39 -5.51 7.46
N THR A 79 -5.82 -5.94 6.33
CA THR A 79 -6.23 -7.21 5.70
C THR A 79 -6.02 -8.36 6.69
N ARG A 80 -6.69 -9.49 6.45
CA ARG A 80 -6.35 -10.73 7.13
C ARG A 80 -4.91 -11.17 6.79
N PRO A 81 -4.19 -11.82 7.73
CA PRO A 81 -2.78 -12.19 7.55
C PRO A 81 -2.54 -13.35 6.57
N ASP A 82 -3.56 -14.18 6.33
CA ASP A 82 -3.53 -15.32 5.42
C ASP A 82 -3.85 -14.94 3.96
N VAL A 83 -4.17 -13.68 3.69
CA VAL A 83 -4.47 -13.19 2.34
C VAL A 83 -3.17 -12.78 1.63
N PRO A 84 -2.73 -13.51 0.59
CA PRO A 84 -1.49 -13.20 -0.12
C PRO A 84 -1.64 -11.96 -1.00
N TYR A 85 -0.54 -11.24 -1.22
CA TYR A 85 -0.51 -10.11 -2.17
C TYR A 85 -0.63 -10.59 -3.63
N GLY A 86 -1.00 -9.69 -4.53
CA GLY A 86 -1.16 -10.01 -5.96
C GLY A 86 -2.18 -11.10 -6.27
N SER A 87 -3.18 -11.30 -5.40
CA SER A 87 -4.12 -12.42 -5.47
C SER A 87 -5.59 -11.97 -5.62
N PRO A 88 -6.46 -12.84 -6.18
CA PRO A 88 -7.92 -12.63 -6.15
C PRO A 88 -8.47 -12.42 -4.73
N GLU A 89 -7.91 -13.12 -3.75
CA GLU A 89 -8.29 -13.02 -2.35
C GLU A 89 -8.02 -11.62 -1.81
N MET A 90 -6.92 -10.97 -2.22
CA MET A 90 -6.62 -9.58 -1.87
C MET A 90 -7.67 -8.61 -2.42
N ALA A 91 -8.15 -8.81 -3.64
CA ALA A 91 -9.21 -7.98 -4.22
C ALA A 91 -10.52 -8.10 -3.41
N ALA A 92 -10.91 -9.32 -3.04
CA ALA A 92 -12.08 -9.56 -2.19
C ALA A 92 -11.89 -8.94 -0.78
N GLU A 93 -10.67 -8.99 -0.26
CA GLU A 93 -10.32 -8.47 1.05
C GLU A 93 -10.33 -6.93 1.09
N VAL A 94 -9.89 -6.26 0.02
CA VAL A 94 -10.07 -4.80 -0.15
C VAL A 94 -11.56 -4.43 -0.06
N ALA A 95 -12.42 -5.15 -0.81
CA ALA A 95 -13.85 -4.91 -0.77
C ALA A 95 -14.45 -5.13 0.63
N ARG A 96 -13.99 -6.15 1.37
CA ARG A 96 -14.35 -6.38 2.77
C ARG A 96 -13.94 -5.22 3.66
N LEU A 97 -12.70 -4.75 3.55
CA LEU A 97 -12.20 -3.62 4.33
C LEU A 97 -13.02 -2.35 4.11
N PHE A 98 -13.42 -2.07 2.88
CA PHE A 98 -14.21 -0.88 2.56
C PHE A 98 -15.63 -0.95 3.12
N ARG A 99 -16.21 -2.16 3.24
CA ARG A 99 -17.55 -2.36 3.82
C ARG A 99 -17.56 -2.41 5.34
N GLU A 100 -16.57 -3.06 5.94
CA GLU A 100 -16.60 -3.45 7.36
C GLU A 100 -15.72 -2.56 8.24
N THR A 101 -14.89 -1.70 7.66
CA THR A 101 -13.94 -0.88 8.40
C THR A 101 -13.97 0.57 7.94
N GLN A 102 -13.18 1.39 8.62
CA GLN A 102 -12.96 2.79 8.28
C GLN A 102 -11.94 3.01 7.15
N ALA A 103 -11.50 1.97 6.43
CA ALA A 103 -10.43 2.07 5.41
C ALA A 103 -10.73 3.15 4.37
N ARG A 104 -11.95 3.14 3.80
CA ARG A 104 -12.39 4.15 2.83
C ARG A 104 -12.34 5.57 3.39
N ARG A 105 -12.77 5.74 4.65
CA ARG A 105 -12.80 7.04 5.34
C ARG A 105 -11.40 7.55 5.68
N LEU A 106 -10.50 6.65 6.07
CA LEU A 106 -9.14 7.01 6.46
C LEU A 106 -8.21 7.20 5.25
N GLY A 107 -8.54 6.61 4.10
CA GLY A 107 -7.74 6.68 2.88
C GLY A 107 -6.55 5.72 2.86
N LEU A 108 -6.52 4.71 3.74
CA LEU A 108 -5.45 3.71 3.79
C LEU A 108 -5.85 2.41 4.49
N PHE A 109 -5.09 1.36 4.22
CA PHE A 109 -5.04 0.11 5.00
C PHE A 109 -3.65 -0.53 4.94
N VAL A 110 -3.37 -1.47 5.85
CA VAL A 110 -2.14 -2.29 5.85
C VAL A 110 -2.44 -3.71 5.37
N MET A 111 -1.46 -4.32 4.71
CA MET A 111 -1.56 -5.68 4.17
C MET A 111 -0.86 -6.65 5.12
N LYS A 112 -1.58 -7.44 5.91
CA LYS A 112 -0.94 -8.34 6.90
C LYS A 112 -0.31 -9.59 6.30
N GLY A 113 -0.73 -10.02 5.11
CA GLY A 113 -0.08 -11.08 4.33
C GLY A 113 1.04 -10.58 3.41
N HIS A 114 1.43 -9.30 3.52
CA HIS A 114 2.51 -8.68 2.75
C HIS A 114 3.30 -7.75 3.67
N GLU A 115 4.44 -8.23 4.17
CA GLU A 115 5.21 -7.54 5.20
C GLU A 115 5.53 -6.10 4.79
N ASP A 116 5.33 -5.19 5.75
CA ASP A 116 5.46 -3.73 5.60
C ASP A 116 4.51 -3.07 4.58
N GLY A 117 3.67 -3.85 3.90
CA GLY A 117 2.77 -3.38 2.85
C GLY A 117 1.71 -2.43 3.37
N VAL A 118 1.70 -1.21 2.84
CA VAL A 118 0.67 -0.20 3.07
C VAL A 118 0.08 0.23 1.73
N VAL A 119 -1.24 0.35 1.69
CA VAL A 119 -1.96 0.92 0.56
C VAL A 119 -2.65 2.19 1.02
N ALA A 120 -2.41 3.30 0.32
CA ALA A 120 -3.09 4.56 0.55
C ALA A 120 -3.65 5.13 -0.75
N PHE A 121 -4.76 5.84 -0.66
CA PHE A 121 -5.51 6.26 -1.83
C PHE A 121 -6.30 7.55 -1.59
N GLY A 122 -6.61 8.26 -2.67
CA GLY A 122 -7.26 9.56 -2.62
C GLY A 122 -7.76 10.05 -3.98
N ALA A 123 -8.42 11.21 -3.99
CA ALA A 123 -8.90 11.85 -5.21
C ALA A 123 -7.76 12.49 -6.01
N THR A 124 -6.66 12.86 -5.34
CA THR A 124 -5.40 13.28 -5.98
C THR A 124 -4.20 12.53 -5.41
N ALA A 125 -3.04 12.68 -6.04
CA ALA A 125 -1.78 12.16 -5.52
C ALA A 125 -1.44 12.82 -4.18
N GLU A 126 -1.68 14.12 -4.05
CA GLU A 126 -1.43 14.91 -2.84
C GLU A 126 -2.29 14.43 -1.67
N ASP A 127 -3.57 14.11 -1.91
CA ASP A 127 -4.46 13.56 -0.87
C ASP A 127 -3.92 12.23 -0.32
N ALA A 128 -3.59 11.30 -1.22
CA ALA A 128 -3.08 9.99 -0.85
C ALA A 128 -1.71 10.09 -0.14
N ALA A 129 -0.83 10.98 -0.61
CA ALA A 129 0.47 11.24 -0.01
C ALA A 129 0.35 11.89 1.37
N ALA A 130 -0.59 12.83 1.56
CA ALA A 130 -0.84 13.47 2.84
C ALA A 130 -1.32 12.46 3.90
N VAL A 131 -2.18 11.51 3.51
CA VAL A 131 -2.59 10.40 4.38
C VAL A 131 -1.38 9.57 4.78
N LEU A 132 -0.54 9.13 3.83
CA LEU A 132 0.67 8.37 4.12
C LEU A 132 1.61 9.12 5.07
N ALA A 133 1.93 10.37 4.76
CA ALA A 133 2.83 11.19 5.57
C ALA A 133 2.34 11.33 7.01
N ARG A 134 1.05 11.65 7.19
CA ARG A 134 0.43 11.75 8.53
C ARG A 134 0.57 10.45 9.33
N TYR A 135 0.28 9.31 8.72
CA TYR A 135 0.36 8.01 9.42
C TYR A 135 1.80 7.57 9.67
N HIS A 136 2.72 7.87 8.74
CA HIS A 136 4.15 7.59 8.92
C HIS A 136 4.73 8.42 10.07
N GLU A 137 4.46 9.73 10.11
CA GLU A 137 4.87 10.58 11.23
C GLU A 137 4.29 10.11 12.57
N GLY A 138 3.01 9.73 12.58
CA GLY A 138 2.37 9.15 13.76
C GLY A 138 3.05 7.85 14.22
N ALA A 139 3.36 6.97 13.28
CA ALA A 139 4.08 5.72 13.55
C ALA A 139 5.48 5.98 14.12
N CYS A 140 6.25 6.88 13.51
CA CYS A 140 7.60 7.24 13.96
C CYS A 140 7.63 7.81 15.38
N ARG A 141 6.56 8.47 15.84
CA ARG A 141 6.43 8.94 17.23
C ARG A 141 6.16 7.80 18.22
N LEU A 142 5.58 6.70 17.75
CA LEU A 142 5.28 5.50 18.54
C LEU A 142 6.43 4.49 18.55
N THR A 143 7.27 4.51 17.51
CA THR A 143 8.47 3.68 17.44
C THR A 143 9.47 4.19 18.48
N PRO A 144 9.93 3.36 19.43
CA PRO A 144 10.94 3.77 20.38
C PRO A 144 12.19 4.22 19.61
N CYS A 145 12.66 5.44 19.85
CA CYS A 145 13.98 5.84 19.42
C CYS A 145 14.96 4.83 20.03
N PRO A 146 15.82 4.14 19.27
CA PRO A 146 16.83 3.29 19.86
C PRO A 146 17.73 4.20 20.69
N VAL A 147 17.51 4.22 22.01
CA VAL A 147 18.42 4.85 22.95
C VAL A 147 19.66 3.97 22.91
N VAL A 148 20.61 4.31 22.04
CA VAL A 148 21.94 3.72 22.08
C VAL A 148 22.60 4.30 23.33
N TYR A 149 22.42 3.62 24.47
CA TYR A 149 23.22 3.85 25.66
C TYR A 149 24.65 3.38 25.33
N ARG A 150 25.46 4.23 24.71
CA ARG A 150 26.92 4.07 24.74
C ARG A 150 27.35 4.41 26.16
N GLY A 151 27.30 3.40 27.04
CA GLY A 151 27.93 3.48 28.34
C GLY A 151 29.43 3.71 28.14
N ILE A 152 29.88 4.91 28.48
CA ILE A 152 31.29 5.13 28.82
C ILE A 152 31.41 4.60 30.25
N MET A 153 31.90 3.38 30.39
CA MET A 153 32.43 2.91 31.67
C MET A 153 33.82 3.54 31.80
N GLU A 154 33.91 4.63 32.55
CA GLU A 154 35.17 5.08 33.12
C GLU A 154 35.53 4.18 34.31
N ALA A 155 36.74 3.65 34.28
CA ALA A 155 37.50 3.23 35.44
C ALA A 155 38.95 3.72 35.23
#